data_AF-A0A4S4K6S5-F1
#
_entry.id   AF-A0A4S4K6S5-F1
#
_cell.length_a   1.000
_cell.length_b   1.000
_cell.length_c   1.000
_cell.angle_alpha   90.00
_cell.angle_beta   90.00
_cell.angle_gamma   90.00
#
_symmetry.space_group_name_H-M   'P 1'
#
loop_
_entity.id
_entity.type
_entity.pdbx_description
1 polymer ?
#
loop_
_entity_poly.entity_id
_entity_poly.type
_entity_poly.pdbx_seq_one_letter_code
_entity_poly.pdbx_strand_id
1 'polypeptide(L)'
;MQTLKTQLNAREKGTQRRKLRTSEPFLTGPKAMEMFAAQEREEAEKMQLEQRKKQERSDKEAARENQRSELARQGEGVRFTKSLSSCKKGELEDIAYILGLKLDPKDTVKHILAKINTRFDSMPAMKTDPRFRGIFESTRSSRRVLADENTAPVAGPSNLRLNMSSQSPMGHHSSPSVACNPLGSHGTDLRYHPYPYILRYERGKY
;
A
#
# COMPACT_ATOMS: atom_id res chain seq x y z
N MET A 1 21.31 80.42 17.27
CA MET A 1 21.18 79.00 17.69
C MET A 1 19.98 78.83 18.61
N GLN A 2 18.73 78.90 18.11
CA GLN A 2 17.53 78.73 18.95
C GLN A 2 16.28 78.24 18.20
N THR A 3 16.43 77.55 17.06
CA THR A 3 15.30 77.16 16.20
C THR A 3 14.87 75.69 16.33
N LEU A 4 15.62 74.87 17.09
CA LEU A 4 15.31 73.43 17.25
C LEU A 4 14.34 73.12 18.39
N LYS A 5 14.30 73.95 19.46
CA LYS A 5 13.39 73.71 20.60
C LYS A 5 11.92 73.98 20.26
N THR A 6 11.65 74.90 19.33
CA THR A 6 10.28 75.30 18.97
C THR A 6 9.57 74.28 18.09
N GLN A 7 10.30 73.44 17.33
CA GLN A 7 9.71 72.40 16.49
C GLN A 7 9.28 71.13 17.25
N LEU A 8 9.79 70.91 18.45
CA LEU A 8 9.37 69.78 19.30
C LEU A 8 8.02 70.02 20.00
N ASN A 9 7.66 71.28 20.27
CA ASN A 9 6.40 71.62 20.96
C ASN A 9 5.19 71.79 20.02
N ALA A 10 5.39 71.81 18.69
CA ALA A 10 4.29 71.99 17.74
C ALA A 10 3.43 70.72 17.51
N ARG A 11 3.78 69.59 18.14
CA ARG A 11 3.08 68.28 17.99
C ARG A 11 2.17 67.90 19.16
N GLU A 12 1.81 68.83 20.04
CA GLU A 12 0.84 68.58 21.13
C GLU A 12 -0.62 68.81 20.73
N LYS A 13 -0.96 68.77 19.44
CA LYS A 13 -2.35 68.57 19.03
C LYS A 13 -2.67 67.09 19.17
N GLY A 14 -3.08 66.72 20.39
CA GLY A 14 -3.49 65.36 20.73
C GLY A 14 -4.50 64.82 19.74
N THR A 15 -4.05 63.95 18.84
CA THR A 15 -4.94 63.02 18.15
C THR A 15 -5.62 62.21 19.24
N GLN A 16 -6.89 62.50 19.52
CA GLN A 16 -7.70 61.66 20.38
C GLN A 16 -7.55 60.22 19.87
N ARG A 17 -6.88 59.39 20.67
CA ARG A 17 -6.76 57.96 20.39
C ARG A 17 -8.18 57.41 20.32
N ARG A 18 -8.65 57.12 19.10
CA ARG A 18 -9.91 56.41 18.89
C ARG A 18 -9.80 55.08 19.63
N LYS A 19 -10.56 54.92 20.72
CA LYS A 19 -10.64 53.66 21.46
C LYS A 19 -11.26 52.63 20.51
N LEU A 20 -10.43 51.71 20.01
CA LEU A 20 -10.87 50.61 19.19
C LEU A 20 -11.72 49.68 20.09
N ARG A 21 -13.04 49.75 19.97
CA ARG A 21 -13.96 48.81 20.62
C ARG A 21 -14.13 47.62 19.69
N THR A 22 -13.19 46.70 19.71
CA THR A 22 -13.37 45.39 19.08
C THR A 22 -14.17 44.51 20.01
N SER A 23 -15.30 44.01 19.51
CA SER A 23 -16.17 43.03 20.18
C SER A 23 -15.55 41.63 20.19
N GLU A 24 -14.44 41.42 19.48
CA GLU A 24 -13.77 40.14 19.44
C GLU A 24 -12.93 39.95 20.71
N PRO A 25 -12.95 38.76 21.32
CA PRO A 25 -12.10 38.46 22.47
C PRO A 25 -10.66 38.67 22.05
N PHE A 26 -9.96 39.59 22.72
CA PHE A 26 -8.52 39.77 22.52
C PHE A 26 -7.84 38.41 22.69
N LEU A 27 -7.04 38.04 21.70
CA LEU A 27 -6.36 36.75 21.51
C LEU A 27 -5.41 36.33 22.67
N THR A 28 -5.33 37.11 23.74
CA THR A 28 -4.48 36.94 24.92
C THR A 28 -5.24 36.52 26.19
N GLY A 29 -6.56 36.30 26.11
CA GLY A 29 -7.33 35.77 27.24
C GLY A 29 -7.09 34.27 27.49
N PRO A 30 -7.35 33.74 28.70
CA PRO A 30 -7.18 32.31 29.02
C PRO A 30 -7.90 31.37 28.04
N LYS A 31 -9.11 31.74 27.61
CA LYS A 31 -9.90 31.01 26.61
C LYS A 31 -9.26 31.01 25.21
N ALA A 32 -8.55 32.08 24.85
CA ALA A 32 -7.81 32.13 23.58
C ALA A 32 -6.58 31.21 23.63
N MET A 33 -5.88 31.16 24.78
CA MET A 33 -4.77 30.22 24.98
C MET A 33 -5.23 28.75 24.90
N GLU A 34 -6.40 28.41 25.46
CA GLU A 34 -6.97 27.07 25.35
C GLU A 34 -7.28 26.67 23.89
N MET A 35 -7.82 27.61 23.09
CA MET A 35 -8.08 27.39 21.67
C MET A 35 -6.78 27.17 20.88
N PHE A 36 -5.74 27.96 21.16
CA PHE A 36 -4.42 27.74 20.56
C PHE A 36 -3.82 26.39 20.96
N ALA A 37 -3.89 26.02 22.23
CA ALA A 37 -3.38 24.73 22.70
C ALA A 37 -4.19 23.55 22.14
N ALA A 38 -5.47 23.72 21.81
CA ALA A 38 -6.26 22.72 21.12
C ALA A 38 -5.87 22.61 19.64
N GLN A 39 -5.70 23.74 18.96
CA GLN A 39 -5.29 23.79 17.56
C GLN A 39 -3.87 23.25 17.35
N GLU A 40 -2.93 23.62 18.22
CA GLU A 40 -1.55 23.11 18.18
C GLU A 40 -1.51 21.59 18.36
N ARG A 41 -2.38 21.02 19.23
CA ARG A 41 -2.51 19.57 19.37
C ARG A 41 -3.06 18.90 18.11
N GLU A 42 -4.12 19.46 17.52
CA GLU A 42 -4.70 18.91 16.28
C GLU A 42 -3.70 18.97 15.10
N GLU A 43 -2.98 20.08 14.97
CA GLU A 43 -1.94 20.25 13.96
C GLU A 43 -0.77 19.29 14.19
N ALA A 44 -0.34 19.10 15.44
CA ALA A 44 0.70 18.15 15.80
C ALA A 44 0.29 16.70 15.48
N GLU A 45 -0.95 16.30 15.80
CA GLU A 45 -1.48 14.97 15.47
C GLU A 45 -1.56 14.74 13.96
N LYS A 46 -2.05 15.74 13.21
CA LYS A 46 -2.10 15.68 11.75
C LYS A 46 -0.72 15.57 11.13
N MET A 47 0.23 16.36 11.63
CA MET A 47 1.62 16.33 11.16
C MET A 47 2.28 14.98 11.43
N GLN A 48 2.07 14.39 12.61
CA GLN A 48 2.56 13.05 12.93
C GLN A 48 1.95 11.99 12.02
N LEU A 49 0.65 12.07 11.72
CA LEU A 49 -0.02 11.12 10.82
C LEU A 49 0.51 11.24 9.38
N GLU A 50 0.71 12.47 8.88
CA GLU A 50 1.27 12.70 7.56
C GLU A 50 2.72 12.22 7.47
N GLN A 51 3.55 12.49 8.49
CA GLN A 51 4.92 11.99 8.58
C GLN A 51 4.96 10.46 8.59
N ARG A 52 4.12 9.81 9.40
CA ARG A 52 4.04 8.34 9.45
C ARG A 52 3.64 7.75 8.09
N LYS A 53 2.65 8.34 7.41
CA LYS A 53 2.24 7.91 6.07
C LYS A 53 3.34 8.12 5.03
N LYS A 54 4.09 9.21 5.13
CA LYS A 54 5.23 9.48 4.24
C LYS A 54 6.35 8.47 4.47
N GLN A 55 6.67 8.17 5.73
CA GLN A 55 7.68 7.17 6.08
C GLN A 55 7.26 5.79 5.57
N GLU A 56 6.03 5.36 5.82
CA GLU A 56 5.53 4.05 5.35
C GLU A 56 5.59 3.93 3.81
N ARG A 57 5.33 5.02 3.07
CA ARG A 57 5.49 5.03 1.62
C ARG A 57 6.94 4.89 1.21
N SER A 58 7.83 5.64 1.86
CA SER A 58 9.27 5.58 1.61
C SER A 58 9.83 4.18 1.87
N ASP A 59 9.44 3.56 2.98
CA ASP A 59 9.91 2.22 3.35
C ASP A 59 9.42 1.17 2.35
N LYS A 60 8.17 1.26 1.88
CA LYS A 60 7.62 0.38 0.84
C LYS A 60 8.29 0.56 -0.51
N GLU A 61 8.68 1.79 -0.85
CA GLU A 61 9.40 2.07 -2.09
C GLU A 61 10.83 1.50 -2.04
N ALA A 62 11.54 1.73 -0.93
CA ALA A 62 12.87 1.15 -0.71
C ALA A 62 12.84 -0.40 -0.74
N ALA A 63 11.84 -1.01 -0.10
CA ALA A 63 11.67 -2.47 -0.12
C ALA A 63 11.44 -3.00 -1.55
N ARG A 64 10.64 -2.30 -2.36
CA ARG A 64 10.41 -2.69 -3.77
C ARG A 64 11.65 -2.53 -4.63
N GLU A 65 12.44 -1.49 -4.42
CA GLU A 65 13.68 -1.29 -5.17
C GLU A 65 14.71 -2.37 -4.86
N ASN A 66 14.84 -2.75 -3.59
CA ASN A 66 15.65 -3.88 -3.17
C ASN A 66 15.16 -5.18 -3.80
N GLN A 67 13.84 -5.43 -3.80
CA GLN A 67 13.26 -6.61 -4.43
C GLN A 67 13.57 -6.65 -5.94
N ARG A 68 13.43 -5.53 -6.65
CA ARG A 68 13.74 -5.44 -8.09
C ARG A 68 15.21 -5.66 -8.39
N SER A 69 16.09 -5.16 -7.53
CA SER A 69 17.54 -5.37 -7.62
C SER A 69 17.89 -6.84 -7.43
N GLU A 70 17.28 -7.51 -6.46
CA GLU A 70 17.43 -8.96 -6.25
C GLU A 70 16.90 -9.77 -7.42
N LEU A 71 15.74 -9.39 -7.99
CA LEU A 71 15.19 -10.04 -9.19
C LEU A 71 16.12 -9.90 -10.39
N ALA A 72 16.73 -8.73 -10.58
CA ALA A 72 17.73 -8.53 -11.62
C ALA A 72 18.99 -9.38 -11.39
N ARG A 73 19.43 -9.52 -10.13
CA ARG A 73 20.59 -10.35 -9.76
C ARG A 73 20.35 -11.84 -9.97
N GLN A 74 19.16 -12.32 -9.63
CA GLN A 74 18.80 -13.74 -9.77
C GLN A 74 18.64 -14.18 -11.23
N GLY A 75 18.42 -13.24 -12.16
CA GLY A 75 18.39 -13.51 -13.60
C GLY A 75 17.39 -14.61 -13.96
N GLU A 76 17.89 -15.73 -14.48
CA GLU A 76 17.11 -16.91 -14.89
C GLU A 76 16.56 -17.75 -13.71
N GLY A 77 17.04 -17.51 -12.49
CA GLY A 77 16.53 -18.16 -11.29
C GLY A 77 15.12 -17.70 -10.90
N VAL A 78 14.69 -16.53 -11.37
CA VAL A 78 13.35 -15.98 -11.10
C VAL A 78 12.31 -16.68 -11.97
N ARG A 79 11.35 -17.35 -11.36
CA ARG A 79 10.27 -18.04 -12.09
C ARG A 79 8.90 -17.52 -11.69
N PHE A 80 8.16 -17.01 -12.67
CA PHE A 80 6.76 -16.62 -12.48
C PHE A 80 5.86 -17.80 -12.86
N THR A 81 5.21 -18.38 -11.85
CA THR A 81 4.35 -19.57 -12.00
C THR A 81 2.85 -19.24 -11.99
N LYS A 82 2.49 -18.01 -11.62
CA LYS A 82 1.10 -17.56 -11.60
C LYS A 82 0.71 -17.00 -12.97
N SER A 83 -0.52 -17.30 -13.39
CA SER A 83 -1.15 -16.59 -14.51
C SER A 83 -1.17 -15.08 -14.25
N LEU A 84 -0.97 -14.28 -15.30
CA LEU A 84 -1.01 -12.81 -15.24
C LEU A 84 -2.32 -12.30 -14.59
N SER A 85 -3.44 -12.96 -14.83
CA SER A 85 -4.74 -12.56 -14.27
C SER A 85 -4.83 -12.73 -12.75
N SER A 86 -4.02 -13.62 -12.19
CA SER A 86 -4.01 -13.97 -10.77
C SER A 86 -2.91 -13.26 -9.98
N CYS A 87 -2.03 -12.52 -10.67
CA CYS A 87 -0.95 -11.76 -10.07
C CYS A 87 -1.45 -10.48 -9.42
N LYS A 88 -0.86 -10.11 -8.27
CA LYS A 88 -1.12 -8.81 -7.62
C LYS A 88 -0.47 -7.68 -8.43
N LYS A 89 -0.91 -6.43 -8.23
CA LYS A 89 -0.33 -5.26 -8.91
C LYS A 89 1.20 -5.21 -8.78
N GLY A 90 1.74 -5.44 -7.57
CA GLY A 90 3.19 -5.47 -7.34
C GLY A 90 3.91 -6.55 -8.17
N GLU A 91 3.39 -7.77 -8.20
CA GLU A 91 3.96 -8.86 -9.02
C GLU A 91 3.92 -8.53 -10.52
N LEU A 92 2.87 -7.84 -10.99
CA LEU A 92 2.78 -7.37 -12.37
C LEU A 92 3.78 -6.25 -12.67
N GLU A 93 4.02 -5.35 -11.72
CA GLU A 93 5.07 -4.33 -11.83
C GLU A 93 6.46 -4.97 -11.89
N ASP A 94 6.70 -6.04 -11.13
CA ASP A 94 7.96 -6.78 -11.14
C ASP A 94 8.17 -7.55 -12.46
N ILE A 95 7.12 -8.18 -12.99
CA ILE A 95 7.16 -8.82 -14.33
C ILE A 95 7.45 -7.76 -15.40
N ALA A 96 6.77 -6.62 -15.36
CA ALA A 96 7.00 -5.52 -16.29
C ALA A 96 8.43 -4.97 -16.19
N TYR A 97 8.98 -4.87 -14.98
CA TYR A 97 10.36 -4.45 -14.75
C TYR A 97 11.37 -5.40 -15.43
N ILE A 98 11.20 -6.71 -15.27
CA ILE A 98 12.09 -7.71 -15.92
C ILE A 98 11.93 -7.70 -17.44
N LEU A 99 10.72 -7.43 -17.95
CA LEU A 99 10.48 -7.22 -19.38
C LEU A 99 11.04 -5.89 -19.92
N GLY A 100 11.61 -5.05 -19.06
CA GLY A 100 12.15 -3.73 -19.41
C GLY A 100 11.07 -2.71 -19.77
N LEU A 101 9.84 -2.90 -19.29
CA LEU A 101 8.71 -2.00 -19.58
C LEU A 101 8.70 -0.82 -18.61
N LYS A 102 8.54 0.39 -19.16
CA LYS A 102 8.32 1.60 -18.37
C LYS A 102 6.84 1.68 -17.97
N LEU A 103 6.59 1.68 -16.66
CA LEU A 103 5.26 1.84 -16.09
C LEU A 103 5.08 3.22 -15.48
N ASP A 104 3.88 3.77 -15.61
CA ASP A 104 3.53 5.02 -14.95
C ASP A 104 2.96 4.74 -13.56
N PRO A 105 3.21 5.58 -12.56
CA PRO A 105 2.70 5.37 -11.20
C PRO A 105 1.16 5.38 -11.13
N LYS A 106 0.51 5.98 -12.13
CA LYS A 106 -0.95 6.04 -12.28
C LYS A 106 -1.54 4.86 -13.06
N ASP A 107 -0.70 3.94 -13.55
CA ASP A 107 -1.18 2.80 -14.32
C ASP A 107 -2.06 1.89 -13.45
N THR A 108 -3.23 1.56 -13.99
CA THR A 108 -4.14 0.58 -13.43
C THR A 108 -3.66 -0.83 -13.75
N VAL A 109 -4.08 -1.82 -12.96
CA VAL A 109 -3.76 -3.24 -13.19
C VAL A 109 -4.07 -3.67 -14.62
N LYS A 110 -5.21 -3.24 -15.17
CA LYS A 110 -5.62 -3.54 -16.56
C LYS A 110 -4.63 -2.98 -17.58
N HIS A 111 -4.13 -1.77 -17.35
CA HIS A 111 -3.18 -1.13 -18.26
C HIS A 111 -1.81 -1.81 -18.23
N ILE A 112 -1.34 -2.18 -17.03
CA ILE A 112 -0.10 -2.95 -16.85
C ILE A 112 -0.21 -4.31 -17.57
N LEU A 113 -1.33 -5.03 -17.37
CA LEU A 113 -1.60 -6.29 -18.06
C LEU A 113 -1.59 -6.16 -19.58
N ALA A 114 -2.25 -5.12 -20.11
CA ALA A 114 -2.26 -4.85 -21.54
C ALA A 114 -0.84 -4.64 -22.07
N LYS A 115 -0.03 -3.78 -21.41
CA LYS A 115 1.38 -3.55 -21.78
C LYS A 115 2.21 -4.84 -21.78
N ILE A 116 2.05 -5.67 -20.74
CA ILE A 116 2.74 -6.96 -20.62
C ILE A 116 2.34 -7.90 -21.76
N ASN A 117 1.04 -8.06 -22.02
CA ASN A 117 0.54 -8.93 -23.10
C ASN A 117 1.03 -8.44 -24.47
N THR A 118 0.92 -7.14 -24.76
CA THR A 118 1.45 -6.55 -26.00
C THR A 118 2.93 -6.84 -26.17
N ARG A 119 3.72 -6.81 -25.08
CA ARG A 119 5.14 -7.15 -25.13
C ARG A 119 5.36 -8.61 -25.49
N PHE A 120 4.66 -9.53 -24.84
CA PHE A 120 4.75 -10.96 -25.15
C PHE A 120 4.25 -11.32 -26.55
N ASP A 121 3.26 -10.59 -27.07
CA ASP A 121 2.77 -10.78 -28.43
C ASP A 121 3.75 -10.22 -29.47
N SER A 122 4.43 -9.11 -29.15
CA SER A 122 5.50 -8.56 -30.01
C SER A 122 6.77 -9.41 -30.01
N MET A 123 7.01 -10.18 -28.95
CA MET A 123 8.20 -11.03 -28.81
C MET A 123 7.83 -12.42 -28.30
N PRO A 124 7.29 -13.29 -29.17
CA PRO A 124 6.85 -14.62 -28.79
C PRO A 124 7.96 -15.49 -28.16
N ALA A 125 9.23 -15.25 -28.51
CA ALA A 125 10.38 -15.96 -27.94
C ALA A 125 10.51 -15.78 -26.41
N MET A 126 9.93 -14.71 -25.84
CA MET A 126 9.90 -14.54 -24.39
C MET A 126 8.90 -15.48 -23.70
N LYS A 127 7.89 -16.00 -24.41
CA LYS A 127 6.93 -16.96 -23.85
C LYS A 127 7.60 -18.31 -23.55
N THR A 128 8.68 -18.65 -24.26
CA THR A 128 9.48 -19.87 -24.07
C THR A 128 10.60 -19.72 -23.05
N ASP A 129 10.89 -18.49 -22.61
CA ASP A 129 11.90 -18.23 -21.58
C ASP A 129 11.51 -18.94 -20.27
N PRO A 130 12.41 -19.71 -19.63
CA PRO A 130 12.15 -20.40 -18.37
C PRO A 130 11.53 -19.52 -17.27
N ARG A 131 11.80 -18.21 -17.30
CA ARG A 131 11.27 -17.24 -16.34
C ARG A 131 9.76 -17.00 -16.47
N PHE A 132 9.25 -17.00 -17.70
CA PHE A 132 7.86 -16.66 -18.03
C PHE A 132 7.03 -17.86 -18.48
N ARG A 133 7.67 -18.99 -18.76
CA ARG A 133 7.01 -20.22 -19.20
C ARG A 133 5.85 -20.63 -18.28
N GLY A 134 6.05 -20.57 -16.97
CA GLY A 134 5.03 -20.91 -15.97
C GLY A 134 3.79 -20.00 -15.98
N ILE A 135 3.88 -18.80 -16.56
CA ILE A 135 2.76 -17.88 -16.71
C ILE A 135 1.77 -18.40 -17.77
N PHE A 136 2.30 -19.00 -18.85
CA PHE A 136 1.52 -19.47 -20.00
C PHE A 136 1.11 -20.94 -19.86
N GLU A 137 1.83 -21.71 -19.06
CA GLU A 137 1.44 -23.07 -18.67
C GLU A 137 0.36 -23.03 -17.58
N SER A 138 -0.81 -22.50 -17.93
CA SER A 138 -1.97 -22.49 -17.04
C SER A 138 -2.46 -23.92 -16.79
N THR A 139 -2.14 -24.46 -15.61
CA THR A 139 -3.01 -25.23 -14.69
C THR A 139 -4.19 -26.01 -15.28
N ARG A 140 -3.98 -26.78 -16.36
CA ARG A 140 -4.78 -27.99 -16.59
C ARG A 140 -3.98 -29.15 -16.00
N SER A 141 -4.48 -29.68 -14.89
CA SER A 141 -4.00 -30.90 -14.23
C SER A 141 -2.52 -30.92 -13.80
N SER A 142 -2.20 -30.30 -12.66
CA SER A 142 -1.36 -31.02 -11.70
C SER A 142 -2.30 -31.74 -10.74
N ARG A 143 -3.03 -32.71 -11.30
CA ARG A 143 -3.48 -33.85 -10.50
C ARG A 143 -2.16 -34.49 -10.11
N ARG A 144 -1.76 -34.35 -8.85
CA ARG A 144 -0.57 -34.99 -8.30
C ARG A 144 -0.70 -36.48 -8.60
N VAL A 145 -0.15 -36.93 -9.72
CA VAL A 145 0.29 -38.31 -9.85
C VAL A 145 1.49 -38.31 -8.92
N LEU A 146 1.26 -38.78 -7.70
CA LEU A 146 2.32 -39.29 -6.87
C LEU A 146 2.96 -40.39 -7.72
N ALA A 147 4.05 -40.04 -8.39
CA ALA A 147 4.95 -41.01 -8.97
C ALA A 147 5.59 -41.72 -7.77
N ASP A 148 5.07 -42.91 -7.49
CA ASP A 148 5.70 -43.88 -6.61
C ASP A 148 7.02 -44.29 -7.26
N GLU A 149 8.10 -43.68 -6.81
CA GLU A 149 9.46 -44.06 -7.19
C GLU A 149 9.82 -45.32 -6.41
N ASN A 150 9.49 -46.49 -6.96
CA ASN A 150 10.31 -47.70 -6.92
C ASN A 150 9.59 -48.86 -7.59
N THR A 151 9.96 -49.17 -8.83
CA THR A 151 10.13 -50.57 -9.26
C THR A 151 10.85 -50.64 -10.59
N ALA A 152 12.05 -51.23 -10.55
CA ALA A 152 12.81 -51.70 -11.70
C ALA A 152 12.03 -52.78 -12.49
N PRO A 153 12.29 -52.94 -13.80
CA PRO A 153 11.64 -53.97 -14.60
C PRO A 153 12.37 -55.31 -14.37
N VAL A 154 11.78 -56.20 -13.59
CA VAL A 154 12.19 -57.61 -13.54
C VAL A 154 10.98 -58.48 -13.83
N ALA A 155 11.10 -59.27 -14.89
CA ALA A 155 10.16 -60.27 -15.33
C ALA A 155 9.92 -61.33 -14.24
N GLY A 156 8.67 -61.75 -14.07
CA GLY A 156 8.34 -62.93 -13.26
C GLY A 156 6.85 -63.03 -12.88
N PRO A 157 6.18 -64.17 -13.15
CA PRO A 157 4.73 -64.31 -12.97
C PRO A 157 4.34 -64.83 -11.58
N SER A 158 3.07 -64.62 -11.23
CA SER A 158 2.24 -65.39 -10.30
C SER A 158 2.73 -65.52 -8.84
N ASN A 159 1.93 -65.02 -7.90
CA ASN A 159 1.24 -65.88 -6.93
C ASN A 159 0.30 -65.09 -6.01
N LEU A 160 -0.90 -65.63 -5.88
CA LEU A 160 -1.91 -65.27 -4.89
C LEU A 160 -1.36 -65.49 -3.47
N ARG A 161 -1.52 -64.50 -2.59
CA ARG A 161 -1.53 -64.78 -1.15
C ARG A 161 -2.43 -63.81 -0.39
N LEU A 162 -3.64 -64.28 -0.10
CA LEU A 162 -4.42 -63.87 1.06
C LEU A 162 -3.59 -64.11 2.32
N ASN A 163 -3.47 -63.11 3.20
CA ASN A 163 -3.34 -63.39 4.62
C ASN A 163 -4.02 -62.30 5.46
N MET A 164 -4.87 -62.77 6.36
CA MET A 164 -5.65 -62.02 7.35
C MET A 164 -4.81 -61.70 8.59
N SER A 165 -5.39 -60.85 9.45
CA SER A 165 -5.07 -60.69 10.88
C SER A 165 -3.94 -59.67 11.14
N SER A 166 -4.00 -58.75 12.09
CA SER A 166 -4.89 -58.59 13.25
C SER A 166 -4.56 -57.27 13.99
N GLN A 167 -5.50 -56.84 14.82
CA GLN A 167 -5.32 -56.01 16.04
C GLN A 167 -5.21 -54.48 15.88
N SER A 168 -6.32 -53.82 16.21
CA SER A 168 -6.36 -52.53 16.91
C SER A 168 -5.75 -52.67 18.33
N PRO A 169 -5.28 -51.58 18.96
CA PRO A 169 -6.16 -50.90 19.91
C PRO A 169 -6.00 -49.37 20.02
N MET A 170 -7.14 -48.71 20.24
CA MET A 170 -7.41 -47.61 21.16
C MET A 170 -6.25 -46.71 21.61
N GLY A 171 -6.29 -45.45 21.18
CA GLY A 171 -5.52 -44.34 21.76
C GLY A 171 -6.31 -43.04 21.67
N HIS A 172 -7.12 -42.76 22.70
CA HIS A 172 -7.74 -41.46 22.92
C HIS A 172 -6.70 -40.45 23.42
N HIS A 173 -6.54 -39.32 22.73
CA HIS A 173 -5.95 -38.11 23.33
C HIS A 173 -6.61 -36.88 22.70
N SER A 174 -7.43 -36.27 23.54
CA SER A 174 -8.15 -35.01 23.41
C SER A 174 -7.32 -33.88 22.80
N SER A 175 -7.84 -33.28 21.72
CA SER A 175 -7.42 -31.95 21.28
C SER A 175 -8.33 -30.90 21.93
N PRO A 176 -7.81 -29.95 22.73
CA PRO A 176 -8.60 -28.80 23.15
C PRO A 176 -8.76 -27.83 21.97
N SER A 177 -10.03 -27.67 21.58
CA SER A 177 -10.55 -26.65 20.68
C SER A 177 -10.33 -25.26 21.29
N VAL A 178 -9.52 -24.42 20.66
CA VAL A 178 -9.47 -22.98 20.94
C VAL A 178 -10.18 -22.26 19.80
N ALA A 179 -11.49 -22.16 19.93
CA ALA A 179 -12.30 -21.23 19.16
C ALA A 179 -12.32 -19.90 19.91
N CYS A 180 -11.59 -18.91 19.41
CA CYS A 180 -11.77 -17.51 19.78
C CYS A 180 -11.96 -16.73 18.49
N ASN A 181 -13.20 -16.60 18.03
CA ASN A 181 -13.58 -15.57 17.07
C ASN A 181 -14.26 -14.41 17.80
N PRO A 182 -13.92 -13.16 17.43
CA PRO A 182 -14.23 -11.96 18.19
C PRO A 182 -15.70 -11.54 18.08
N LEU A 183 -16.21 -11.12 19.24
CA LEU A 183 -17.50 -10.51 19.46
C LEU A 183 -17.52 -9.08 18.91
N GLY A 184 -18.49 -8.81 18.03
CA GLY A 184 -19.23 -7.56 17.86
C GLY A 184 -18.49 -6.21 17.88
N SER A 185 -18.63 -5.47 16.78
CA SER A 185 -19.19 -4.13 16.89
C SER A 185 -19.87 -3.70 15.59
N HIS A 186 -21.19 -3.65 15.66
CA HIS A 186 -22.03 -2.91 14.74
C HIS A 186 -21.73 -1.42 14.91
N GLY A 187 -21.37 -0.76 13.82
CA GLY A 187 -21.23 0.69 13.75
C GLY A 187 -21.77 1.18 12.41
N THR A 188 -23.05 1.53 12.43
CA THR A 188 -23.82 2.33 11.45
C THR A 188 -22.95 3.39 10.76
N ASP A 189 -22.84 3.34 9.43
CA ASP A 189 -23.59 4.23 8.53
C ASP A 189 -23.61 5.70 8.99
N LEU A 190 -22.64 6.48 8.52
CA LEU A 190 -22.70 7.93 8.43
C LEU A 190 -21.89 8.36 7.21
N ARG A 191 -22.52 8.24 6.04
CA ARG A 191 -22.17 9.06 4.88
C ARG A 191 -22.50 10.52 5.21
N TYR A 192 -21.54 11.23 5.79
CA TYR A 192 -21.58 12.69 5.89
C TYR A 192 -20.35 13.25 5.19
N HIS A 193 -20.53 13.66 3.95
CA HIS A 193 -19.56 14.44 3.19
C HIS A 193 -20.00 15.91 3.18
N PRO A 194 -19.48 16.77 4.07
CA PRO A 194 -19.55 18.20 3.87
C PRO A 194 -18.36 18.59 3.00
N TYR A 195 -18.54 18.61 1.67
CA TYR A 195 -17.64 19.39 0.82
C TYR A 195 -18.13 20.84 0.80
N PRO A 196 -17.40 21.79 1.41
CA PRO A 196 -17.52 23.18 0.97
C PRO A 196 -16.78 23.31 -0.37
N TYR A 197 -17.53 23.70 -1.40
CA TYR A 197 -16.99 24.18 -2.67
C TYR A 197 -16.07 25.37 -2.41
N ILE A 198 -14.75 25.18 -2.56
CA ILE A 198 -13.81 26.31 -2.68
C ILE A 198 -13.86 26.78 -4.12
N LEU A 199 -14.66 27.83 -4.36
CA LEU A 199 -14.57 28.65 -5.57
C LEU A 199 -13.18 29.30 -5.61
N ARG A 200 -12.30 28.77 -6.47
CA ARG A 200 -11.10 29.50 -6.89
C ARG A 200 -11.53 30.67 -7.75
N TYR A 201 -11.43 31.89 -7.21
CA TYR A 201 -11.42 33.10 -8.03
C TYR A 201 -10.09 33.17 -8.77
N GLU A 202 -10.13 32.94 -10.09
CA GLU A 202 -9.09 33.36 -11.01
C GLU A 202 -9.03 34.89 -10.99
N ARG A 203 -7.96 35.45 -10.42
CA ARG A 203 -7.68 36.88 -10.49
C ARG A 203 -6.90 37.14 -11.78
N GLY A 204 -7.63 37.27 -12.88
CA GLY A 204 -7.13 37.80 -14.14
C GLY A 204 -7.38 39.31 -14.23
N LYS A 205 -6.29 40.05 -14.52
CA LYS A 205 -6.19 41.34 -15.22
C LYS A 205 -6.87 42.57 -14.58
N TYR A 206 -6.07 43.56 -14.20
CA TYR A 206 -5.81 44.79 -14.97
C TYR A 206 -4.48 45.40 -14.50
#